data_AF-A0A6P8Q0V2-F1
#
_entry.id   AF-A0A6P8Q0V2-F1
#
_cell.length_a   1.000
_cell.length_b   1.000
_cell.length_c   1.000
_cell.angle_alpha   90.00
_cell.angle_beta   90.00
_cell.angle_gamma   90.00
#
_symmetry.space_group_name_H-M   'P 1'
#
loop_
_entity.id
_entity.type
_entity.pdbx_description
1 polymer ?
#
loop_
_entity_poly.entity_id
_entity_poly.type
_entity_poly.pdbx_seq_one_letter_code
_entity_poly.pdbx_strand_id
1 'polypeptide(L)'
;MAARRPLPGSLALSWLPDSALLHILSYLPVKDLLRSGRVCKHWKKLVLDKTLWKDVNLMPYKINSKVLWHLVRHYLGSSLRSLQLKGLLHSVKKQDLLTQNVLQALAKRCPGLQRLCLHKADLRSLSYESLPSSLKVLELSHCEIPFAWFQTTTPCTVPLPQLEHLALSKVPAFSNQDLEMVSLCNPLKTLILSGTYRVTTKGMLLAVGHLKQVKRLTLHGCDISNTGLYAIAKNLKALQHLGLAGFHRLDEGLPCLTVLKTLERLDLWQCDQLSADTIVSVCAELPALKSLNLNGKTSEEQHPVEGEETDGLNYNPGNFNEGVYAVSEKAEALKSEFGTDFDELHLKVQNISSRADTSESDLSSLTSEVQKTSSRVEAMGSDLSSLKLQVSVLSSQFLKMKKLLEVENPCDFLWKSFEGYCYFFYKEELNWMDAKEMCELKNATLAVITSAREQNFLSSRIENEQYWIGLSDANKEGEWEWIDGTDYKSSFKFWKKGEPNDSERNEDCAHLLRKGEWNDLLCTSLSYAICKKAALTP
;
A
#
# COMPACT_ATOMS: atom_id res chain seq x y z
N MET A 1 55.23 -35.95 -30.47
CA MET A 1 54.46 -37.04 -31.13
C MET A 1 53.29 -37.41 -30.21
N ALA A 2 52.07 -37.66 -30.66
CA ALA A 2 51.49 -37.45 -32.00
C ALA A 2 50.05 -36.91 -31.84
N ALA A 3 49.63 -36.00 -32.72
CA ALA A 3 48.28 -35.44 -32.66
C ALA A 3 47.25 -36.46 -33.19
N ARG A 4 46.36 -36.95 -32.33
CA ARG A 4 45.20 -37.74 -32.76
C ARG A 4 44.26 -36.81 -33.55
N ARG A 5 44.04 -37.10 -34.84
CA ARG A 5 42.97 -36.47 -35.61
C ARG A 5 41.62 -36.79 -34.97
N PRO A 6 40.68 -35.83 -34.82
CA PRO A 6 39.31 -36.12 -34.43
C PRO A 6 38.63 -37.04 -35.45
N LEU A 7 37.64 -37.82 -35.01
CA LEU A 7 36.78 -38.61 -35.89
C LEU A 7 35.85 -37.68 -36.69
N PRO A 8 35.66 -37.90 -38.00
CA PRO A 8 34.68 -37.16 -38.78
C PRO A 8 33.26 -37.45 -38.23
N GLY A 9 32.47 -36.39 -38.03
CA GLY A 9 31.14 -36.45 -37.41
C GLY A 9 31.08 -35.96 -35.96
N SER A 10 32.23 -35.76 -35.29
CA SER A 10 32.25 -35.09 -33.98
C SER A 10 32.26 -33.57 -34.12
N LEU A 11 31.10 -32.93 -33.88
CA LEU A 11 31.01 -31.47 -33.66
C LEU A 11 31.64 -31.11 -32.30
N ALA A 12 32.97 -31.11 -32.27
CA ALA A 12 33.73 -30.90 -31.04
C ALA A 12 33.64 -29.44 -30.57
N LEU A 13 33.02 -29.20 -29.41
CA LEU A 13 32.90 -27.88 -28.77
C LEU A 13 34.23 -27.14 -28.57
N SER A 14 35.37 -27.84 -28.67
CA SER A 14 36.72 -27.27 -28.68
C SER A 14 37.06 -26.45 -29.94
N TRP A 15 36.20 -26.40 -30.94
CA TRP A 15 36.35 -25.57 -32.15
C TRP A 15 35.66 -24.19 -32.02
N LEU A 16 34.83 -23.99 -30.99
CA LEU A 16 34.18 -22.71 -30.73
C LEU A 16 35.13 -21.76 -29.99
N PRO A 17 35.13 -20.44 -30.30
CA PRO A 17 35.91 -19.47 -29.55
C PRO A 17 35.36 -19.27 -28.12
N ASP A 18 36.21 -18.85 -27.18
CA ASP A 18 35.82 -18.55 -25.79
C ASP A 18 34.56 -17.67 -25.71
N SER A 19 34.38 -16.69 -26.61
CA SER A 19 33.18 -15.83 -26.66
C SER A 19 31.87 -16.58 -26.95
N ALA A 20 31.89 -17.52 -27.89
CA ALA A 20 30.71 -18.36 -28.19
C ALA A 20 30.45 -19.36 -27.06
N LEU A 21 31.50 -19.91 -26.44
CA LEU A 21 31.36 -20.79 -25.28
C LEU A 21 30.82 -20.04 -24.05
N LEU A 22 31.26 -18.80 -23.79
CA LEU A 22 30.68 -17.94 -22.75
C LEU A 22 29.21 -17.62 -23.03
N HIS A 23 28.85 -17.35 -24.29
CA HIS A 23 27.45 -17.12 -24.67
C HIS A 23 26.59 -18.35 -24.38
N ILE A 24 27.01 -19.56 -24.78
CA ILE A 24 26.34 -20.83 -24.47
C ILE A 24 26.23 -21.04 -22.95
N LEU A 25 27.31 -20.82 -22.20
CA LEU A 25 27.34 -20.96 -20.74
C LEU A 25 26.40 -19.96 -20.03
N SER A 26 26.12 -18.80 -20.62
CA SER A 26 25.25 -17.77 -20.02
C SER A 26 23.77 -18.16 -19.95
N TYR A 27 23.34 -19.15 -20.75
CA TYR A 27 21.99 -19.72 -20.68
C TYR A 27 21.86 -20.86 -19.65
N LEU A 28 22.96 -21.35 -19.05
CA LEU A 28 22.90 -22.48 -18.13
C LEU A 28 22.43 -22.06 -16.73
N PRO A 29 21.55 -22.85 -16.08
CA PRO A 29 21.27 -22.68 -14.65
C PRO A 29 22.53 -22.78 -13.81
N VAL A 30 22.63 -22.01 -12.72
CA VAL A 30 23.83 -21.90 -11.86
C VAL A 30 24.40 -23.26 -11.45
N LYS A 31 23.53 -24.23 -11.13
CA LYS A 31 23.92 -25.60 -10.77
C LYS A 31 24.71 -26.31 -11.87
N ASP A 32 24.32 -26.09 -13.13
CA ASP A 32 24.86 -26.76 -14.30
C ASP A 32 26.04 -25.98 -14.90
N LEU A 33 26.03 -24.66 -14.80
CA LEU A 33 27.23 -23.82 -14.95
C LEU A 33 28.37 -24.28 -14.02
N LEU A 34 28.08 -24.58 -12.74
CA LEU A 34 29.05 -25.12 -11.77
C LEU A 34 29.45 -26.59 -12.03
N ARG A 35 28.66 -27.34 -12.80
CA ARG A 35 29.01 -28.70 -13.28
C ARG A 35 29.93 -28.62 -14.50
N SER A 36 29.65 -27.72 -15.44
CA SER A 36 30.48 -27.41 -16.61
C SER A 36 31.94 -27.11 -16.23
N GLY A 37 32.16 -26.40 -15.11
CA GLY A 37 33.50 -26.13 -14.57
C GLY A 37 34.28 -27.36 -14.06
N ARG A 38 33.69 -28.56 -14.10
CA ARG A 38 34.33 -29.85 -13.76
C ARG A 38 34.81 -30.65 -14.97
N VAL A 39 34.37 -30.29 -16.19
CA VAL A 39 34.64 -31.05 -17.42
C VAL A 39 36.13 -31.05 -17.77
N CYS A 40 36.77 -29.88 -17.82
CA CYS A 40 38.21 -29.77 -18.02
C CYS A 40 38.77 -28.42 -17.53
N LYS A 41 40.10 -28.25 -17.54
CA LYS A 41 40.78 -27.01 -17.11
C LYS A 41 40.32 -25.75 -17.88
N HIS A 42 40.06 -25.88 -19.19
CA HIS A 42 39.59 -24.76 -20.01
C HIS A 42 38.16 -24.34 -19.62
N TRP A 43 37.23 -25.30 -19.51
CA TRP A 43 35.87 -25.03 -19.05
C TRP A 43 35.83 -24.46 -17.62
N LYS A 44 36.73 -24.91 -16.74
CA LYS A 44 36.90 -24.31 -15.40
C LYS A 44 37.35 -22.84 -15.45
N LYS A 45 38.14 -22.43 -16.45
CA LYS A 45 38.52 -21.03 -16.67
C LYS A 45 37.31 -20.22 -17.14
N LEU A 46 36.55 -20.73 -18.13
CA LEU A 46 35.35 -20.06 -18.66
C LEU A 46 34.30 -19.83 -17.57
N VAL A 47 34.04 -20.81 -16.71
CA VAL A 47 33.05 -20.72 -15.62
C VAL A 47 33.46 -19.71 -14.52
N LEU A 48 34.73 -19.28 -14.49
CA LEU A 48 35.20 -18.20 -13.61
C LEU A 48 35.16 -16.82 -14.30
N ASP A 49 34.68 -16.72 -15.55
CA ASP A 49 34.49 -15.43 -16.19
C ASP A 49 33.37 -14.62 -15.52
N LYS A 50 33.66 -13.34 -15.28
CA LYS A 50 32.80 -12.44 -14.51
C LYS A 50 31.46 -12.15 -15.20
N THR A 51 31.37 -12.26 -16.53
CA THR A 51 30.15 -11.97 -17.29
C THR A 51 29.02 -12.94 -16.96
N LEU A 52 29.34 -14.22 -16.74
CA LEU A 52 28.39 -15.29 -16.41
C LEU A 52 27.71 -15.12 -15.04
N TRP A 53 28.30 -14.29 -14.16
CA TRP A 53 27.84 -14.07 -12.79
C TRP A 53 27.22 -12.68 -12.58
N LYS A 54 26.74 -12.06 -13.67
CA LYS A 54 26.07 -10.75 -13.66
C LYS A 54 24.70 -10.81 -12.99
N ASP A 55 23.86 -11.78 -13.35
CA ASP A 55 22.48 -11.88 -12.90
C ASP A 55 22.20 -13.31 -12.40
N VAL A 56 22.15 -13.48 -11.07
CA VAL A 56 22.28 -14.80 -10.43
C VAL A 56 21.01 -15.17 -9.67
N ASN A 57 20.26 -16.14 -10.20
CA ASN A 57 19.08 -16.70 -9.56
C ASN A 57 19.43 -17.99 -8.79
N LEU A 58 19.24 -17.98 -7.46
CA LEU A 58 19.39 -19.14 -6.59
C LEU A 58 18.07 -19.65 -6.01
N MET A 59 16.92 -19.05 -6.37
CA MET A 59 15.57 -19.42 -5.90
C MET A 59 15.20 -20.91 -6.07
N PRO A 60 15.61 -21.61 -7.15
CA PRO A 60 15.30 -23.04 -7.32
C PRO A 60 16.07 -23.98 -6.37
N TYR A 61 17.09 -23.49 -5.65
CA TYR A 61 18.03 -24.35 -4.93
C TYR A 61 17.90 -24.20 -3.41
N LYS A 62 17.89 -25.35 -2.70
CA LYS A 62 18.04 -25.39 -1.24
C LYS A 62 19.51 -25.13 -0.88
N ILE A 63 19.87 -23.87 -0.68
CA ILE A 63 21.21 -23.44 -0.24
C ILE A 63 21.23 -23.11 1.26
N ASN A 64 22.43 -23.09 1.84
CA ASN A 64 22.69 -22.60 3.19
C ASN A 64 23.77 -21.49 3.15
N SER A 65 23.97 -20.80 4.27
CA SER A 65 24.91 -19.68 4.38
C SER A 65 26.37 -20.06 4.03
N LYS A 66 26.80 -21.30 4.26
CA LYS A 66 28.14 -21.78 3.84
C LYS A 66 28.27 -21.88 2.32
N VAL A 67 27.23 -22.38 1.63
CA VAL A 67 27.19 -22.43 0.16
C VAL A 67 27.11 -21.02 -0.43
N LEU A 68 26.25 -20.16 0.12
CA LEU A 68 26.13 -18.76 -0.31
C LEU A 68 27.46 -18.01 -0.13
N TRP A 69 28.15 -18.18 1.02
CA TRP A 69 29.47 -17.62 1.26
C TRP A 69 30.54 -18.12 0.27
N HIS A 70 30.52 -19.40 -0.10
CA HIS A 70 31.41 -19.94 -1.12
C HIS A 70 31.17 -19.29 -2.50
N LEU A 71 29.89 -19.12 -2.89
CA LEU A 71 29.54 -18.40 -4.12
C LEU A 71 30.02 -16.94 -4.06
N VAL A 72 29.70 -16.23 -2.97
CA VAL A 72 30.11 -14.84 -2.71
C VAL A 72 31.63 -14.64 -2.73
N ARG A 73 32.42 -15.66 -2.36
CA ARG A 73 33.89 -15.62 -2.34
C ARG A 73 34.55 -15.97 -3.67
N HIS A 74 34.02 -16.96 -4.40
CA HIS A 74 34.74 -17.59 -5.52
C HIS A 74 34.18 -17.26 -6.92
N TYR A 75 32.92 -16.86 -7.03
CA TYR A 75 32.23 -16.66 -8.32
C TYR A 75 31.60 -15.27 -8.42
N LEU A 76 30.89 -14.83 -7.38
CA LEU A 76 30.30 -13.49 -7.35
C LEU A 76 31.39 -12.43 -7.08
N GLY A 77 31.19 -11.24 -7.65
CA GLY A 77 32.13 -10.13 -7.55
C GLY A 77 31.61 -8.86 -8.20
N SER A 78 32.51 -7.98 -8.66
CA SER A 78 32.20 -6.64 -9.19
C SER A 78 31.29 -6.61 -10.44
N SER A 79 31.07 -7.73 -11.11
CA SER A 79 30.13 -7.88 -12.23
C SER A 79 28.69 -8.14 -11.82
N LEU A 80 28.43 -8.60 -10.59
CA LEU A 80 27.09 -8.89 -10.11
C LEU A 80 26.22 -7.62 -10.15
N ARG A 81 24.98 -7.76 -10.63
CA ARG A 81 23.95 -6.72 -10.74
C ARG A 81 22.64 -7.16 -10.10
N SER A 82 22.25 -8.43 -10.28
CA SER A 82 21.05 -9.02 -9.68
C SER A 82 21.38 -10.29 -8.90
N LEU A 83 20.79 -10.43 -7.70
CA LEU A 83 20.87 -11.64 -6.88
C LEU A 83 19.48 -12.02 -6.35
N GLN A 84 19.06 -13.27 -6.56
CA GLN A 84 17.77 -13.79 -6.09
C GLN A 84 17.99 -14.98 -5.12
N LEU A 85 17.45 -14.90 -3.90
CA LEU A 85 17.69 -15.88 -2.82
C LEU A 85 16.38 -16.38 -2.19
N LYS A 86 16.25 -17.70 -2.07
CA LYS A 86 15.18 -18.36 -1.31
C LYS A 86 15.66 -18.71 0.10
N GLY A 87 15.06 -18.09 1.10
CA GLY A 87 15.38 -18.29 2.52
C GLY A 87 14.70 -19.51 3.15
N LEU A 88 14.70 -19.53 4.49
CA LEU A 88 14.20 -20.61 5.33
C LEU A 88 13.33 -20.06 6.48
N LEU A 89 12.11 -19.62 6.16
CA LEU A 89 11.09 -19.29 7.17
C LEU A 89 10.88 -20.48 8.14
N HIS A 90 10.82 -20.20 9.44
CA HIS A 90 10.57 -21.16 10.53
C HIS A 90 11.56 -22.35 10.66
N SER A 91 12.85 -22.17 10.36
CA SER A 91 13.85 -23.18 10.73
C SER A 91 13.96 -23.30 12.26
N VAL A 92 13.55 -24.46 12.80
CA VAL A 92 13.64 -24.82 14.24
C VAL A 92 15.10 -24.86 14.75
N LYS A 93 16.11 -24.72 13.88
CA LYS A 93 17.54 -24.68 14.25
C LYS A 93 18.30 -23.55 13.53
N LYS A 94 18.70 -22.55 14.31
CA LYS A 94 19.75 -21.51 14.11
C LYS A 94 20.62 -21.64 12.85
N GLN A 95 20.07 -21.41 11.65
CA GLN A 95 20.82 -21.41 10.37
C GLN A 95 20.23 -20.40 9.39
N ASP A 96 20.38 -19.14 9.73
CA ASP A 96 19.99 -18.02 8.88
C ASP A 96 20.80 -18.08 7.57
N LEU A 97 20.11 -18.04 6.43
CA LEU A 97 20.77 -18.03 5.11
C LEU A 97 21.53 -16.72 4.90
N LEU A 98 20.92 -15.62 5.34
CA LEU A 98 21.48 -14.28 5.35
C LEU A 98 21.85 -13.92 6.79
N THR A 99 23.09 -13.50 6.98
CA THR A 99 23.56 -12.86 8.22
C THR A 99 24.20 -11.53 7.86
N GLN A 100 24.36 -10.64 8.84
CA GLN A 100 24.98 -9.33 8.65
C GLN A 100 26.37 -9.44 7.98
N ASN A 101 27.15 -10.46 8.34
CA ASN A 101 28.45 -10.78 7.72
C ASN A 101 28.35 -11.12 6.23
N VAL A 102 27.29 -11.83 5.80
CA VAL A 102 27.04 -12.16 4.39
C VAL A 102 26.65 -10.91 3.60
N LEU A 103 25.81 -10.04 4.17
CA LEU A 103 25.41 -8.78 3.54
C LEU A 103 26.59 -7.80 3.41
N GLN A 104 27.40 -7.64 4.45
CA GLN A 104 28.65 -6.86 4.42
C GLN A 104 29.64 -7.39 3.38
N ALA A 105 29.77 -8.73 3.25
CA ALA A 105 30.62 -9.33 2.22
C ALA A 105 30.06 -9.15 0.79
N LEU A 106 28.73 -9.18 0.62
CA LEU A 106 28.08 -8.81 -0.64
C LEU A 106 28.38 -7.35 -0.99
N ALA A 107 28.16 -6.40 -0.07
CA ALA A 107 28.46 -4.98 -0.28
C ALA A 107 29.95 -4.77 -0.65
N LYS A 108 30.87 -5.40 0.07
CA LYS A 108 32.32 -5.24 -0.14
C LYS A 108 32.87 -5.91 -1.40
N ARG A 109 32.32 -7.07 -1.82
CA ARG A 109 32.82 -7.82 -2.99
C ARG A 109 32.03 -7.57 -4.27
N CYS A 110 30.77 -7.15 -4.14
CA CYS A 110 29.83 -6.93 -5.24
C CYS A 110 29.28 -5.49 -5.25
N PRO A 111 30.14 -4.44 -5.29
CA PRO A 111 29.71 -3.03 -5.20
C PRO A 111 28.85 -2.53 -6.38
N GLY A 112 28.62 -3.38 -7.39
CA GLY A 112 27.66 -3.12 -8.47
C GLY A 112 26.30 -3.79 -8.29
N LEU A 113 26.05 -4.49 -7.17
CA LEU A 113 24.78 -5.17 -6.90
C LEU A 113 23.65 -4.14 -6.76
N GLN A 114 22.75 -4.10 -7.74
CA GLN A 114 21.66 -3.11 -7.84
C GLN A 114 20.30 -3.72 -7.49
N ARG A 115 20.13 -5.04 -7.63
CA ARG A 115 18.86 -5.75 -7.43
C ARG A 115 19.03 -6.93 -6.48
N LEU A 116 18.25 -6.93 -5.39
CA LEU A 116 18.18 -8.02 -4.42
C LEU A 116 16.72 -8.50 -4.29
N CYS A 117 16.48 -9.76 -4.63
CA CYS A 117 15.16 -10.38 -4.57
C CYS A 117 15.18 -11.50 -3.53
N LEU A 118 14.33 -11.42 -2.49
CA LEU A 118 14.27 -12.38 -1.39
C LEU A 118 12.89 -13.04 -1.31
N HIS A 119 12.88 -14.36 -1.09
CA HIS A 119 11.65 -15.14 -0.97
C HIS A 119 11.71 -16.07 0.24
N LYS A 120 10.68 -16.04 1.11
CA LYS A 120 10.60 -16.88 2.32
C LYS A 120 11.83 -16.77 3.22
N ALA A 121 12.33 -15.53 3.37
CA ALA A 121 13.50 -15.21 4.19
C ALA A 121 13.11 -14.49 5.48
N ASP A 122 13.77 -14.87 6.58
CA ASP A 122 13.72 -14.18 7.86
C ASP A 122 14.83 -13.12 7.88
N LEU A 123 14.48 -11.88 8.18
CA LEU A 123 15.34 -10.70 8.23
C LEU A 123 15.30 -10.03 9.61
N ARG A 124 14.59 -10.60 10.60
CA ARG A 124 14.34 -9.99 11.91
C ARG A 124 15.60 -9.72 12.75
N SER A 125 16.72 -10.32 12.38
CA SER A 125 18.05 -10.13 12.99
C SER A 125 18.95 -9.14 12.25
N LEU A 126 18.45 -8.46 11.21
CA LEU A 126 19.26 -7.64 10.28
C LEU A 126 18.72 -6.20 10.22
N SER A 127 19.59 -5.19 10.40
CA SER A 127 19.22 -3.78 10.19
C SER A 127 19.17 -3.41 8.71
N TYR A 128 18.34 -2.44 8.33
CA TYR A 128 18.31 -1.89 6.97
C TYR A 128 19.67 -1.30 6.55
N GLU A 129 20.40 -0.70 7.49
CA GLU A 129 21.79 -0.22 7.37
C GLU A 129 22.78 -1.31 6.91
N SER A 130 22.46 -2.60 7.11
CA SER A 130 23.33 -3.71 6.69
C SER A 130 23.21 -4.07 5.20
N LEU A 131 22.21 -3.53 4.49
CA LEU A 131 22.02 -3.77 3.06
C LEU A 131 23.09 -3.03 2.22
N PRO A 132 23.54 -3.61 1.08
CA PRO A 132 24.45 -2.92 0.18
C PRO A 132 23.89 -1.59 -0.35
N SER A 133 24.60 -0.49 -0.10
CA SER A 133 24.22 0.88 -0.53
C SER A 133 24.11 1.07 -2.04
N SER A 134 24.68 0.14 -2.83
CA SER A 134 24.54 0.07 -4.28
C SER A 134 23.15 -0.37 -4.76
N LEU A 135 22.27 -0.84 -3.87
CA LEU A 135 20.94 -1.31 -4.22
C LEU A 135 20.02 -0.17 -4.66
N LYS A 136 19.34 -0.43 -5.78
CA LYS A 136 18.27 0.38 -6.38
C LYS A 136 16.93 -0.37 -6.42
N VAL A 137 16.96 -1.70 -6.32
CA VAL A 137 15.79 -2.57 -6.39
C VAL A 137 15.83 -3.55 -5.22
N LEU A 138 14.79 -3.50 -4.39
CA LEU A 138 14.55 -4.45 -3.30
C LEU A 138 13.18 -5.11 -3.50
N GLU A 139 13.16 -6.44 -3.56
CA GLU A 139 11.93 -7.22 -3.73
C GLU A 139 11.85 -8.28 -2.63
N LEU A 140 10.87 -8.18 -1.74
CA LEU A 140 10.65 -9.11 -0.62
C LEU A 140 9.32 -9.84 -0.78
N SER A 141 9.32 -11.17 -0.63
CA SER A 141 8.11 -11.99 -0.79
C SER A 141 8.01 -13.08 0.27
N HIS A 142 6.92 -13.08 1.05
CA HIS A 142 6.73 -13.94 2.23
C HIS A 142 7.90 -13.81 3.22
N CYS A 143 8.36 -12.58 3.48
CA CYS A 143 9.53 -12.30 4.31
C CYS A 143 9.11 -11.69 5.65
N GLU A 144 9.79 -12.11 6.72
CA GLU A 144 9.67 -11.48 8.04
C GLU A 144 10.75 -10.40 8.18
N ILE A 145 10.34 -9.19 8.56
CA ILE A 145 11.24 -8.05 8.84
C ILE A 145 11.02 -7.58 10.29
N PRO A 146 11.99 -6.86 10.90
CA PRO A 146 11.74 -6.09 12.12
C PRO A 146 10.54 -5.14 11.96
N PHE A 147 9.87 -4.81 13.07
CA PHE A 147 8.93 -3.69 13.07
C PHE A 147 9.72 -2.38 12.89
N ALA A 148 9.16 -1.43 12.14
CA ALA A 148 9.82 -0.16 11.81
C ALA A 148 11.23 -0.32 11.19
N TRP A 149 11.44 -1.36 10.36
CA TRP A 149 12.75 -1.75 9.81
C TRP A 149 13.46 -0.62 9.05
N PHE A 150 12.70 0.30 8.45
CA PHE A 150 13.24 1.43 7.69
C PHE A 150 13.53 2.68 8.55
N GLN A 151 13.30 2.65 9.87
CA GLN A 151 13.75 3.71 10.77
C GLN A 151 15.26 3.59 11.05
N THR A 152 15.96 4.72 10.96
CA THR A 152 17.39 4.84 11.26
C THR A 152 17.56 5.34 12.69
N THR A 153 18.03 4.49 13.60
CA THR A 153 18.26 4.85 15.01
C THR A 153 19.60 5.54 15.25
N THR A 154 20.46 5.65 14.23
CA THR A 154 21.80 6.26 14.32
C THR A 154 21.92 7.51 13.44
N PRO A 155 22.67 8.55 13.86
CA PRO A 155 22.99 9.68 12.99
C PRO A 155 23.89 9.21 11.83
N CYS A 156 23.57 9.67 10.61
CA CYS A 156 24.07 9.13 9.34
C CYS A 156 25.61 9.03 9.22
N THR A 157 26.15 7.87 9.56
CA THR A 157 27.57 7.50 9.33
C THR A 157 27.74 6.41 8.28
N VAL A 158 26.67 5.65 7.97
CA VAL A 158 26.65 4.61 6.94
C VAL A 158 25.79 5.08 5.76
N PRO A 159 26.29 5.03 4.50
CA PRO A 159 25.46 5.37 3.34
C PRO A 159 24.38 4.31 3.12
N LEU A 160 23.12 4.72 3.16
CA LEU A 160 21.97 3.84 2.95
C LEU A 160 21.72 3.55 1.47
N PRO A 161 20.99 2.47 1.12
CA PRO A 161 20.47 2.28 -0.22
C PRO A 161 19.60 3.46 -0.69
N GLN A 162 19.57 3.68 -1.99
CA GLN A 162 18.71 4.68 -2.64
C GLN A 162 17.80 3.97 -3.64
N LEU A 163 16.68 3.46 -3.11
CA LEU A 163 15.78 2.59 -3.86
C LEU A 163 14.99 3.38 -4.90
N GLU A 164 15.03 2.90 -6.14
CA GLU A 164 14.16 3.33 -7.25
C GLU A 164 12.96 2.38 -7.41
N HIS A 165 13.05 1.16 -6.89
CA HIS A 165 11.99 0.15 -6.93
C HIS A 165 11.93 -0.60 -5.61
N LEU A 166 10.75 -0.63 -5.00
CA LEU A 166 10.42 -1.47 -3.84
C LEU A 166 9.20 -2.33 -4.16
N ALA A 167 9.32 -3.65 -3.99
CA ALA A 167 8.18 -4.56 -4.06
C ALA A 167 8.09 -5.43 -2.79
N LEU A 168 6.95 -5.39 -2.12
CA LEU A 168 6.65 -6.15 -0.91
C LEU A 168 5.40 -7.01 -1.16
N SER A 169 5.52 -8.32 -0.97
CA SER A 169 4.45 -9.30 -1.15
C SER A 169 4.35 -10.17 0.10
N LYS A 170 3.23 -10.07 0.84
CA LYS A 170 2.99 -10.78 2.11
C LYS A 170 4.14 -10.57 3.10
N VAL A 171 4.35 -9.31 3.49
CA VAL A 171 5.34 -8.85 4.49
C VAL A 171 4.56 -8.20 5.64
N PRO A 172 4.15 -8.97 6.67
CA PRO A 172 3.08 -8.57 7.61
C PRO A 172 3.50 -7.50 8.62
N ALA A 173 4.81 -7.26 8.78
CA ALA A 173 5.36 -6.25 9.68
C ALA A 173 5.50 -4.86 9.03
N PHE A 174 5.45 -4.73 7.69
CA PHE A 174 5.62 -3.46 6.99
C PHE A 174 4.40 -2.54 7.23
N SER A 175 4.64 -1.39 7.85
CA SER A 175 3.61 -0.52 8.42
C SER A 175 3.46 0.83 7.70
N ASN A 176 2.44 1.60 8.07
CA ASN A 176 2.31 3.02 7.75
C ASN A 176 3.61 3.82 8.02
N GLN A 177 4.33 3.52 9.10
CA GLN A 177 5.54 4.23 9.49
C GLN A 177 6.74 3.88 8.60
N ASP A 178 6.84 2.62 8.17
CA ASP A 178 7.83 2.16 7.21
C ASP A 178 7.59 2.80 5.83
N LEU A 179 6.33 2.88 5.39
CA LEU A 179 5.96 3.51 4.13
C LEU A 179 6.32 5.01 4.11
N GLU A 180 6.04 5.74 5.20
CA GLU A 180 6.44 7.14 5.35
C GLU A 180 7.96 7.29 5.24
N MET A 181 8.75 6.58 6.06
CA MET A 181 10.22 6.64 6.04
C MET A 181 10.81 6.25 4.68
N VAL A 182 10.30 5.20 4.05
CA VAL A 182 10.72 4.79 2.70
C VAL A 182 10.46 5.91 1.70
N SER A 183 9.28 6.54 1.74
CA SER A 183 8.89 7.60 0.79
C SER A 183 9.70 8.89 0.97
N LEU A 184 10.10 9.21 2.20
CA LEU A 184 10.97 10.34 2.54
C LEU A 184 12.40 10.13 2.05
N CYS A 185 12.96 8.93 2.26
CA CYS A 185 14.38 8.65 2.09
C CYS A 185 14.79 8.09 0.73
N ASN A 186 13.85 7.74 -0.17
CA ASN A 186 14.16 7.04 -1.43
C ASN A 186 13.47 7.66 -2.66
N PRO A 187 14.18 7.83 -3.80
CA PRO A 187 13.62 8.34 -5.06
C PRO A 187 12.81 7.25 -5.81
N LEU A 188 11.75 6.74 -5.19
CA LEU A 188 10.95 5.64 -5.75
C LEU A 188 10.28 6.00 -7.08
N LYS A 189 10.52 5.15 -8.07
CA LYS A 189 9.86 5.13 -9.40
C LYS A 189 8.86 3.99 -9.50
N THR A 190 8.98 2.96 -8.66
CA THR A 190 8.02 1.86 -8.55
C THR A 190 7.83 1.47 -7.08
N LEU A 191 6.56 1.36 -6.68
CA LEU A 191 6.15 0.86 -5.37
C LEU A 191 5.06 -0.21 -5.58
N ILE A 192 5.34 -1.43 -5.14
CA ILE A 192 4.40 -2.56 -5.20
C ILE A 192 4.18 -3.06 -3.77
N LEU A 193 2.93 -3.00 -3.30
CA LEU A 193 2.51 -3.43 -1.97
C LEU A 193 1.36 -4.43 -2.15
N SER A 194 1.57 -5.67 -1.69
CA SER A 194 0.61 -6.77 -1.85
C SER A 194 0.52 -7.56 -0.55
N GLY A 195 -0.65 -7.61 0.09
CA GLY A 195 -0.83 -8.27 1.39
C GLY A 195 -0.03 -7.62 2.53
N THR A 196 0.15 -6.30 2.48
CA THR A 196 0.78 -5.49 3.54
C THR A 196 -0.31 -4.73 4.31
N TYR A 197 -1.16 -5.48 5.01
CA TYR A 197 -2.40 -4.99 5.61
C TYR A 197 -2.23 -3.89 6.68
N ARG A 198 -1.02 -3.72 7.25
CA ARG A 198 -0.68 -2.59 8.15
C ARG A 198 -0.41 -1.27 7.42
N VAL A 199 -0.46 -1.27 6.09
CA VAL A 199 -0.52 -0.06 5.27
C VAL A 199 -1.97 0.29 5.05
N THR A 200 -2.40 1.36 5.71
CA THR A 200 -3.76 1.88 5.66
C THR A 200 -3.78 3.28 5.02
N THR A 201 -4.97 3.82 4.80
CA THR A 201 -5.21 5.16 4.24
C THR A 201 -4.33 6.24 4.89
N LYS A 202 -4.08 6.14 6.21
CA LYS A 202 -3.22 7.05 6.99
C LYS A 202 -1.78 7.09 6.46
N GLY A 203 -1.13 5.95 6.26
CA GLY A 203 0.24 5.90 5.74
C GLY A 203 0.34 6.32 4.28
N MET A 204 -0.69 6.03 3.48
CA MET A 204 -0.74 6.51 2.10
C MET A 204 -0.85 8.04 2.02
N LEU A 205 -1.68 8.66 2.85
CA LEU A 205 -1.83 10.12 2.93
C LEU A 205 -0.51 10.83 3.31
N LEU A 206 0.28 10.25 4.21
CA LEU A 206 1.61 10.75 4.56
C LEU A 206 2.59 10.59 3.38
N ALA A 207 2.62 9.43 2.73
CA ALA A 207 3.62 9.10 1.71
C ALA A 207 3.40 9.76 0.33
N VAL A 208 2.15 9.97 -0.13
CA VAL A 208 1.88 10.50 -1.49
C VAL A 208 2.47 11.88 -1.75
N GLY A 209 2.74 12.68 -0.71
CA GLY A 209 3.44 13.96 -0.83
C GLY A 209 4.90 13.84 -1.28
N HIS A 210 5.53 12.68 -1.05
CA HIS A 210 6.94 12.41 -1.33
C HIS A 210 7.14 11.51 -2.55
N LEU A 211 6.19 10.61 -2.84
CA LEU A 211 6.21 9.64 -3.95
C LEU A 211 6.08 10.25 -5.38
N LYS A 212 6.42 11.53 -5.59
CA LYS A 212 6.23 12.29 -6.84
C LYS A 212 6.94 11.71 -8.08
N GLN A 213 7.92 10.81 -7.90
CA GLN A 213 8.63 10.12 -8.99
C GLN A 213 8.01 8.77 -9.38
N VAL A 214 6.98 8.29 -8.66
CA VAL A 214 6.39 6.97 -8.88
C VAL A 214 5.62 6.92 -10.20
N LYS A 215 6.09 6.04 -11.09
CA LYS A 215 5.47 5.71 -12.38
C LYS A 215 4.64 4.43 -12.34
N ARG A 216 4.94 3.52 -11.41
CA ARG A 216 4.15 2.30 -11.14
C ARG A 216 3.82 2.21 -9.66
N LEU A 217 2.53 2.26 -9.34
CA LEU A 217 1.99 2.00 -8.02
C LEU A 217 1.11 0.75 -8.11
N THR A 218 1.27 -0.20 -7.19
CA THR A 218 0.39 -1.36 -7.09
C THR A 218 0.05 -1.57 -5.63
N LEU A 219 -1.24 -1.56 -5.33
CA LEU A 219 -1.83 -1.78 -4.02
C LEU A 219 -2.75 -3.00 -4.16
N HIS A 220 -2.52 -4.03 -3.36
CA HIS A 220 -3.33 -5.25 -3.35
C HIS A 220 -3.51 -5.73 -1.91
N GLY A 221 -4.75 -5.89 -1.45
CA GLY A 221 -5.02 -6.24 -0.04
C GLY A 221 -4.37 -5.27 0.95
N CYS A 222 -4.58 -3.96 0.73
CA CYS A 222 -4.15 -2.85 1.59
C CYS A 222 -5.39 -2.02 1.94
N ASP A 223 -5.48 -1.51 3.17
CA ASP A 223 -6.69 -0.83 3.68
C ASP A 223 -6.75 0.65 3.24
N ILE A 224 -6.98 0.86 1.94
CA ILE A 224 -6.97 2.17 1.29
C ILE A 224 -8.39 2.53 0.83
N SER A 225 -9.01 3.52 1.47
CA SER A 225 -10.34 4.00 1.12
C SER A 225 -10.31 5.08 0.02
N ASN A 226 -11.50 5.51 -0.42
CA ASN A 226 -11.69 6.47 -1.50
C ASN A 226 -10.98 7.83 -1.25
N THR A 227 -10.74 8.22 0.01
CA THR A 227 -9.95 9.44 0.34
C THR A 227 -8.46 9.25 0.06
N GLY A 228 -7.92 8.05 0.31
CA GLY A 228 -6.55 7.67 -0.06
C GLY A 228 -6.38 7.58 -1.58
N LEU A 229 -7.39 7.06 -2.28
CA LEU A 229 -7.41 7.00 -3.74
C LEU A 229 -7.42 8.39 -4.38
N TYR A 230 -8.28 9.30 -3.88
CA TYR A 230 -8.28 10.70 -4.28
C TYR A 230 -6.92 11.37 -4.03
N ALA A 231 -6.26 11.08 -2.91
CA ALA A 231 -4.94 11.61 -2.62
C ALA A 231 -3.85 11.08 -3.58
N ILE A 232 -3.91 9.81 -3.98
CA ILE A 232 -3.08 9.23 -5.05
C ILE A 232 -3.33 9.98 -6.37
N ALA A 233 -4.59 10.07 -6.81
CA ALA A 233 -4.99 10.71 -8.07
C ALA A 233 -4.62 12.21 -8.14
N LYS A 234 -4.66 12.89 -6.99
CA LYS A 234 -4.31 14.30 -6.84
C LYS A 234 -2.80 14.55 -6.93
N ASN A 235 -1.98 13.71 -6.30
CA ASN A 235 -0.53 13.95 -6.17
C ASN A 235 0.31 13.26 -7.25
N LEU A 236 -0.03 12.04 -7.66
CA LEU A 236 0.82 11.20 -8.52
C LEU A 236 0.52 11.41 -10.02
N LYS A 237 0.59 12.66 -10.48
CA LYS A 237 0.23 13.07 -11.87
C LYS A 237 1.10 12.48 -12.99
N ALA A 238 2.20 11.81 -12.65
CA ALA A 238 3.10 11.14 -13.60
C ALA A 238 2.95 9.61 -13.61
N LEU A 239 1.89 9.08 -12.98
CA LEU A 239 1.66 7.65 -12.86
C LEU A 239 1.28 7.04 -14.22
N GLN A 240 1.98 5.98 -14.61
CA GLN A 240 1.77 5.23 -15.86
C GLN A 240 1.12 3.86 -15.61
N HIS A 241 1.32 3.26 -14.44
CA HIS A 241 0.69 2.00 -14.05
C HIS A 241 0.09 2.10 -12.64
N LEU A 242 -1.19 1.72 -12.50
CA LEU A 242 -1.90 1.68 -11.22
C LEU A 242 -2.59 0.33 -11.04
N GLY A 243 -2.35 -0.34 -9.90
CA GLY A 243 -3.12 -1.51 -9.48
C GLY A 243 -3.82 -1.28 -8.15
N LEU A 244 -5.09 -1.67 -8.08
CA LEU A 244 -6.02 -1.43 -6.96
C LEU A 244 -6.83 -2.70 -6.69
N ALA A 245 -6.14 -3.82 -6.47
CA ALA A 245 -6.74 -5.14 -6.52
C ALA A 245 -7.19 -5.63 -5.14
N GLY A 246 -8.35 -6.30 -5.07
CA GLY A 246 -8.96 -6.69 -3.79
C GLY A 246 -9.49 -5.51 -2.97
N PHE A 247 -9.94 -4.44 -3.62
CA PHE A 247 -10.57 -3.28 -2.98
C PHE A 247 -12.09 -3.45 -2.94
N HIS A 248 -12.69 -3.30 -1.76
CA HIS A 248 -14.14 -3.26 -1.59
C HIS A 248 -14.67 -1.83 -1.76
N ARG A 249 -15.88 -1.66 -2.34
CA ARG A 249 -16.54 -0.36 -2.61
C ARG A 249 -15.70 0.65 -3.43
N LEU A 250 -14.96 0.16 -4.41
CA LEU A 250 -14.10 1.00 -5.26
C LEU A 250 -14.89 1.91 -6.24
N ASP A 251 -16.16 1.59 -6.53
CA ASP A 251 -17.01 2.31 -7.50
C ASP A 251 -17.09 3.83 -7.25
N GLU A 252 -17.33 4.28 -6.01
CA GLU A 252 -17.39 5.71 -5.67
C GLU A 252 -16.04 6.42 -5.86
N GLY A 253 -14.93 5.69 -5.69
CA GLY A 253 -13.57 6.22 -5.77
C GLY A 253 -13.02 6.25 -7.20
N LEU A 254 -13.35 5.26 -8.03
CA LEU A 254 -12.76 5.07 -9.36
C LEU A 254 -12.87 6.32 -10.27
N PRO A 255 -13.99 7.08 -10.30
CA PRO A 255 -14.10 8.34 -11.06
C PRO A 255 -13.03 9.39 -10.75
N CYS A 256 -12.42 9.37 -9.55
CA CYS A 256 -11.35 10.32 -9.24
C CYS A 256 -10.06 10.06 -10.05
N LEU A 257 -9.89 8.89 -10.66
CA LEU A 257 -8.69 8.51 -11.43
C LEU A 257 -8.62 9.16 -12.82
N THR A 258 -9.74 9.66 -13.35
CA THR A 258 -9.85 10.35 -14.66
C THR A 258 -8.85 11.52 -14.83
N VAL A 259 -8.39 12.10 -13.73
CA VAL A 259 -7.37 13.15 -13.65
C VAL A 259 -5.93 12.67 -13.92
N LEU A 260 -5.70 11.36 -14.09
CA LEU A 260 -4.41 10.72 -14.36
C LEU A 260 -4.23 10.47 -15.86
N LYS A 261 -4.22 11.55 -16.65
CA LYS A 261 -4.15 11.49 -18.12
C LYS A 261 -2.87 10.83 -18.69
N THR A 262 -1.89 10.48 -17.84
CA THR A 262 -0.67 9.70 -18.18
C THR A 262 -0.82 8.18 -17.97
N LEU A 263 -1.95 7.69 -17.48
CA LEU A 263 -2.11 6.31 -17.05
C LEU A 263 -2.23 5.35 -18.25
N GLU A 264 -1.25 4.45 -18.40
CA GLU A 264 -1.15 3.48 -19.49
C GLU A 264 -1.69 2.09 -19.10
N ARG A 265 -1.70 1.75 -17.80
CA ARG A 265 -2.26 0.50 -17.29
C ARG A 265 -3.04 0.68 -16.01
N LEU A 266 -4.20 0.01 -15.94
CA LEU A 266 -5.06 -0.08 -14.77
C LEU A 266 -5.40 -1.56 -14.45
N ASP A 267 -5.00 -2.03 -13.27
CA ASP A 267 -5.25 -3.40 -12.77
C ASP A 267 -6.29 -3.39 -11.62
N LEU A 268 -7.51 -3.88 -11.88
CA LEU A 268 -8.68 -3.88 -10.97
C LEU A 268 -9.19 -5.30 -10.61
N TRP A 269 -8.32 -6.30 -10.69
CA TRP A 269 -8.70 -7.69 -10.42
C TRP A 269 -9.11 -7.91 -8.94
N GLN A 270 -10.05 -8.83 -8.69
CA GLN A 270 -10.68 -9.08 -7.37
C GLN A 270 -11.42 -7.89 -6.74
N CYS A 271 -11.92 -6.94 -7.55
CA CYS A 271 -12.82 -5.88 -7.07
C CYS A 271 -14.29 -6.27 -7.29
N ASP A 272 -14.81 -7.11 -6.39
CA ASP A 272 -16.13 -7.79 -6.49
C ASP A 272 -17.37 -6.84 -6.43
N GLN A 273 -17.15 -5.52 -6.41
CA GLN A 273 -18.18 -4.45 -6.40
C GLN A 273 -17.73 -3.27 -7.27
N LEU A 274 -17.62 -3.51 -8.58
CA LEU A 274 -17.44 -2.49 -9.61
C LEU A 274 -18.53 -2.62 -10.67
N SER A 275 -19.24 -1.53 -10.96
CA SER A 275 -20.14 -1.45 -12.10
C SER A 275 -19.37 -1.34 -13.42
N ALA A 276 -19.91 -2.00 -14.46
CA ALA A 276 -19.39 -1.87 -15.82
C ALA A 276 -19.43 -0.40 -16.31
N ASP A 277 -20.46 0.36 -15.94
CA ASP A 277 -20.62 1.75 -16.35
C ASP A 277 -19.57 2.66 -15.72
N THR A 278 -19.19 2.42 -14.46
CA THR A 278 -18.08 3.11 -13.78
C THR A 278 -16.75 2.81 -14.49
N ILE A 279 -16.52 1.54 -14.86
CA ILE A 279 -15.29 1.14 -15.55
C ILE A 279 -15.23 1.80 -16.95
N VAL A 280 -16.32 1.77 -17.72
CA VAL A 280 -16.39 2.34 -19.07
C VAL A 280 -16.21 3.87 -19.03
N SER A 281 -16.92 4.57 -18.16
CA SER A 281 -16.81 6.03 -18.03
C SER A 281 -15.41 6.48 -17.58
N VAL A 282 -14.77 5.76 -16.65
CA VAL A 282 -13.38 6.04 -16.26
C VAL A 282 -12.40 5.76 -17.39
N CYS A 283 -12.57 4.67 -18.15
CA CYS A 283 -11.67 4.32 -19.25
C CYS A 283 -11.79 5.30 -20.43
N ALA A 284 -12.99 5.78 -20.76
CA ALA A 284 -13.21 6.80 -21.80
C ALA A 284 -12.43 8.10 -21.49
N GLU A 285 -12.32 8.46 -20.22
CA GLU A 285 -11.59 9.64 -19.75
C GLU A 285 -10.06 9.44 -19.59
N LEU A 286 -9.50 8.28 -19.95
CA LEU A 286 -8.06 7.98 -19.80
C LEU A 286 -7.37 7.81 -21.17
N PRO A 287 -6.98 8.92 -21.85
CA PRO A 287 -6.52 8.88 -23.25
C PRO A 287 -5.17 8.18 -23.48
N ALA A 288 -4.44 7.85 -22.42
CA ALA A 288 -3.18 7.11 -22.48
C ALA A 288 -3.34 5.59 -22.24
N LEU A 289 -4.53 5.12 -21.88
CA LEU A 289 -4.77 3.76 -21.39
C LEU A 289 -4.61 2.72 -22.50
N LYS A 290 -3.70 1.76 -22.30
CA LYS A 290 -3.37 0.68 -23.25
C LYS A 290 -3.70 -0.70 -22.72
N SER A 291 -3.89 -0.83 -21.41
CA SER A 291 -4.06 -2.13 -20.74
C SER A 291 -4.97 -1.99 -19.52
N LEU A 292 -6.15 -2.59 -19.62
CA LEU A 292 -7.07 -2.80 -18.51
C LEU A 292 -7.03 -4.28 -18.11
N ASN A 293 -7.10 -4.58 -16.81
CA ASN A 293 -7.14 -5.94 -16.29
C ASN A 293 -8.22 -6.04 -15.21
N LEU A 294 -9.24 -6.87 -15.46
CA LEU A 294 -10.43 -7.04 -14.62
C LEU A 294 -10.54 -8.48 -14.04
N ASN A 295 -9.53 -9.34 -14.21
CA ASN A 295 -9.68 -10.80 -14.07
C ASN A 295 -9.92 -11.27 -12.62
N GLY A 296 -11.18 -11.31 -12.19
CA GLY A 296 -11.60 -12.04 -11.01
C GLY A 296 -11.45 -13.56 -11.20
N LYS A 297 -10.83 -14.22 -10.21
CA LYS A 297 -10.77 -15.70 -10.00
C LYS A 297 -10.68 -16.58 -11.26
N THR A 298 -9.46 -16.98 -11.62
CA THR A 298 -9.19 -18.39 -11.94
C THR A 298 -8.51 -19.06 -10.74
N SER A 299 -8.70 -20.36 -10.57
CA SER A 299 -8.27 -21.14 -9.41
C SER A 299 -6.74 -21.30 -9.30
N GLU A 300 -6.30 -21.85 -8.16
CA GLU A 300 -4.93 -22.30 -7.96
C GLU A 300 -4.54 -23.42 -8.95
N GLU A 301 -3.23 -23.57 -9.16
CA GLU A 301 -2.55 -24.63 -9.92
C GLU A 301 -2.91 -24.82 -11.41
N GLN A 302 -2.01 -24.39 -12.30
CA GLN A 302 -1.23 -25.34 -13.11
C GLN A 302 -0.02 -24.71 -13.83
N HIS A 303 0.80 -25.57 -14.44
CA HIS A 303 2.07 -25.23 -15.11
C HIS A 303 1.87 -24.75 -16.55
N PRO A 304 2.82 -23.99 -17.14
CA PRO A 304 2.80 -23.68 -18.57
C PRO A 304 3.08 -24.92 -19.41
N VAL A 305 2.32 -25.06 -20.51
CA VAL A 305 2.55 -26.01 -21.61
C VAL A 305 2.39 -25.22 -22.92
N GLU A 306 3.20 -25.53 -23.92
CA GLU A 306 3.25 -24.87 -25.23
C GLU A 306 2.66 -25.79 -26.32
N GLY A 307 2.08 -25.21 -27.38
CA GLY A 307 1.47 -25.92 -28.52
C GLY A 307 0.01 -26.37 -28.28
N GLU A 308 -0.87 -26.51 -29.28
CA GLU A 308 -0.80 -26.30 -30.75
C GLU A 308 -2.15 -25.65 -31.20
N GLU A 309 -2.22 -24.74 -32.18
CA GLU A 309 -2.63 -24.96 -33.59
C GLU A 309 -3.81 -25.96 -33.80
N THR A 310 -4.86 -25.71 -34.61
CA THR A 310 -5.23 -24.64 -35.59
C THR A 310 -6.67 -24.11 -35.31
N ASP A 311 -7.36 -23.22 -36.05
CA ASP A 311 -7.12 -22.49 -37.33
C ASP A 311 -7.33 -20.96 -37.13
N GLY A 312 -8.25 -20.15 -37.69
CA GLY A 312 -9.34 -20.27 -38.68
C GLY A 312 -10.50 -19.32 -38.33
N LEU A 313 -11.13 -18.51 -39.21
CA LEU A 313 -10.98 -18.19 -40.64
C LEU A 313 -10.59 -16.71 -40.82
N ASN A 314 -10.10 -16.33 -42.00
CA ASN A 314 -9.66 -14.96 -42.34
C ASN A 314 -10.69 -14.24 -43.25
N TYR A 315 -10.77 -12.89 -43.20
CA TYR A 315 -11.83 -12.11 -43.87
C TYR A 315 -11.34 -10.76 -44.41
N ASN A 316 -11.48 -10.52 -45.73
CA ASN A 316 -11.44 -9.23 -46.47
C ASN A 316 -11.27 -9.48 -48.00
N PRO A 317 -11.53 -8.50 -48.90
CA PRO A 317 -12.66 -7.55 -48.96
C PRO A 317 -13.22 -7.37 -50.41
N GLY A 318 -14.41 -6.76 -50.62
CA GLY A 318 -14.79 -6.29 -51.97
C GLY A 318 -16.26 -5.90 -52.27
N ASN A 319 -16.43 -4.66 -52.73
CA ASN A 319 -17.58 -3.99 -53.37
C ASN A 319 -18.82 -4.74 -53.92
N PHE A 320 -20.00 -4.25 -53.49
CA PHE A 320 -21.02 -3.47 -54.25
C PHE A 320 -21.52 -3.89 -55.66
N ASN A 321 -22.85 -3.80 -55.80
CA ASN A 321 -23.72 -3.83 -57.01
C ASN A 321 -23.68 -5.13 -57.86
N GLU A 322 -24.78 -5.62 -58.44
CA GLU A 322 -26.08 -5.01 -58.78
C GLU A 322 -27.24 -6.02 -58.55
N GLY A 323 -28.49 -5.74 -58.95
CA GLY A 323 -29.62 -6.65 -58.68
C GLY A 323 -30.82 -6.52 -59.62
N VAL A 324 -31.99 -7.01 -59.17
CA VAL A 324 -33.30 -7.03 -59.85
C VAL A 324 -33.44 -8.04 -60.99
N TYR A 325 -34.37 -9.00 -60.83
CA TYR A 325 -35.39 -9.47 -61.81
C TYR A 325 -35.94 -10.88 -61.44
N ALA A 326 -36.65 -11.00 -60.30
CA ALA A 326 -37.33 -12.26 -59.92
C ALA A 326 -38.53 -12.13 -58.96
N VAL A 327 -39.09 -10.93 -58.73
CA VAL A 327 -40.19 -10.73 -57.74
C VAL A 327 -41.24 -9.73 -58.25
N SER A 328 -41.95 -10.07 -59.33
CA SER A 328 -43.03 -9.24 -59.89
C SER A 328 -44.45 -9.84 -59.75
N GLU A 329 -44.61 -11.15 -59.57
CA GLU A 329 -45.94 -11.81 -59.48
C GLU A 329 -46.54 -11.93 -58.07
N LYS A 330 -45.80 -11.59 -57.00
CA LYS A 330 -46.31 -11.63 -55.62
C LYS A 330 -46.69 -10.28 -55.02
N ALA A 331 -46.50 -9.18 -55.76
CA ALA A 331 -46.63 -7.82 -55.23
C ALA A 331 -48.08 -7.33 -55.05
N GLU A 332 -49.07 -7.98 -55.68
CA GLU A 332 -50.46 -7.50 -55.67
C GLU A 332 -51.35 -8.20 -54.63
N ALA A 333 -51.00 -9.41 -54.20
CA ALA A 333 -51.71 -10.11 -53.11
C ALA A 333 -51.43 -9.51 -51.71
N LEU A 334 -50.29 -8.85 -51.53
CA LEU A 334 -49.85 -8.30 -50.23
C LEU A 334 -50.40 -6.90 -49.91
N LYS A 335 -51.07 -6.23 -50.85
CA LYS A 335 -51.51 -4.83 -50.69
C LYS A 335 -52.69 -4.62 -49.73
N SER A 336 -53.48 -5.66 -49.42
CA SER A 336 -54.67 -5.53 -48.57
C SER A 336 -54.42 -5.79 -47.07
N GLU A 337 -53.37 -6.53 -46.70
CA GLU A 337 -53.04 -6.79 -45.29
C GLU A 337 -52.19 -5.68 -44.63
N PHE A 338 -51.33 -5.01 -45.40
CA PHE A 338 -50.38 -4.01 -44.85
C PHE A 338 -50.97 -2.62 -44.60
N GLY A 339 -52.25 -2.37 -44.93
CA GLY A 339 -52.88 -1.06 -44.77
C GLY A 339 -53.07 -0.65 -43.31
N THR A 340 -53.62 -1.54 -42.48
CA THR A 340 -54.02 -1.22 -41.10
C THR A 340 -52.83 -1.08 -40.15
N ASP A 341 -51.78 -1.89 -40.33
CA ASP A 341 -50.57 -1.82 -39.51
C ASP A 341 -49.82 -0.50 -39.71
N PHE A 342 -49.84 0.06 -40.93
CA PHE A 342 -49.08 1.27 -41.26
C PHE A 342 -49.62 2.52 -40.54
N ASP A 343 -50.95 2.66 -40.45
CA ASP A 343 -51.60 3.78 -39.75
C ASP A 343 -51.34 3.73 -38.23
N GLU A 344 -51.39 2.53 -37.61
CA GLU A 344 -51.05 2.38 -36.19
C GLU A 344 -49.56 2.65 -35.93
N LEU A 345 -48.67 2.23 -36.84
CA LEU A 345 -47.24 2.54 -36.76
C LEU A 345 -46.99 4.05 -36.89
N HIS A 346 -47.67 4.74 -37.80
CA HIS A 346 -47.52 6.17 -38.01
C HIS A 346 -47.99 6.98 -36.80
N LEU A 347 -49.11 6.62 -36.17
CA LEU A 347 -49.57 7.19 -34.91
C LEU A 347 -48.57 7.00 -33.77
N LYS A 348 -47.94 5.81 -33.66
CA LYS A 348 -46.86 5.56 -32.68
C LYS A 348 -45.63 6.44 -32.96
N VAL A 349 -45.22 6.59 -34.21
CA VAL A 349 -44.09 7.46 -34.60
C VAL A 349 -44.36 8.93 -34.28
N GLN A 350 -45.55 9.46 -34.58
CA GLN A 350 -45.90 10.85 -34.24
C GLN A 350 -45.87 11.09 -32.72
N ASN A 351 -46.38 10.15 -31.91
CA ASN A 351 -46.36 10.23 -30.44
C ASN A 351 -44.95 10.03 -29.84
N ILE A 352 -44.02 9.40 -30.56
CA ILE A 352 -42.60 9.35 -30.18
C ILE A 352 -41.92 10.67 -30.53
N SER A 353 -42.23 11.28 -31.69
CA SER A 353 -41.69 12.58 -32.10
C SER A 353 -42.05 13.69 -31.10
N SER A 354 -43.33 13.86 -30.76
CA SER A 354 -43.76 14.90 -29.83
C SER A 354 -43.14 14.76 -28.44
N ARG A 355 -42.87 13.52 -28.01
CA ARG A 355 -42.15 13.24 -26.76
C ARG A 355 -40.66 13.56 -26.87
N ALA A 356 -40.03 13.33 -28.02
CA ALA A 356 -38.66 13.77 -28.28
C ALA A 356 -38.57 15.30 -28.26
N ASP A 357 -39.48 16.00 -28.93
CA ASP A 357 -39.55 17.48 -28.98
C ASP A 357 -39.64 18.07 -27.55
N THR A 358 -40.52 17.52 -26.70
CA THR A 358 -40.59 17.94 -25.29
C THR A 358 -39.30 17.63 -24.51
N SER A 359 -38.69 16.47 -24.75
CA SER A 359 -37.46 16.04 -24.07
C SER A 359 -36.27 16.92 -24.45
N GLU A 360 -36.18 17.38 -25.70
CA GLU A 360 -35.15 18.33 -26.16
C GLU A 360 -35.34 19.71 -25.51
N SER A 361 -36.59 20.15 -25.33
CA SER A 361 -36.89 21.40 -24.61
C SER A 361 -36.48 21.33 -23.13
N ASP A 362 -36.76 20.22 -22.44
CA ASP A 362 -36.31 20.00 -21.05
C ASP A 362 -34.77 19.92 -20.96
N LEU A 363 -34.12 19.26 -21.92
CA LEU A 363 -32.66 19.17 -22.00
C LEU A 363 -32.01 20.56 -22.16
N SER A 364 -32.63 21.45 -22.95
CA SER A 364 -32.17 22.84 -23.12
C SER A 364 -32.30 23.65 -21.82
N SER A 365 -33.39 23.45 -21.08
CA SER A 365 -33.63 24.07 -19.78
C SER A 365 -32.59 23.62 -18.75
N LEU A 366 -32.41 22.31 -18.58
CA LEU A 366 -31.41 21.71 -17.69
C LEU A 366 -29.98 22.14 -18.05
N THR A 367 -29.65 22.25 -19.34
CA THR A 367 -28.34 22.76 -19.80
C THR A 367 -28.10 24.20 -19.31
N SER A 368 -29.14 25.05 -19.32
CA SER A 368 -29.03 26.42 -18.79
C SER A 368 -28.81 26.46 -17.27
N GLU A 369 -29.40 25.54 -16.52
CA GLU A 369 -29.19 25.42 -15.08
C GLU A 369 -27.80 24.84 -14.74
N VAL A 370 -27.30 23.90 -15.54
CA VAL A 370 -25.91 23.41 -15.45
C VAL A 370 -24.91 24.53 -15.73
N GLN A 371 -25.13 25.37 -16.75
CA GLN A 371 -24.30 26.54 -17.05
C GLN A 371 -24.28 27.53 -15.87
N LYS A 372 -25.44 27.75 -15.23
CA LYS A 372 -25.65 28.69 -14.10
C LYS A 372 -25.15 28.14 -12.76
N THR A 373 -25.06 26.83 -12.59
CA THR A 373 -24.45 26.19 -11.41
C THR A 373 -22.93 26.07 -11.56
N SER A 374 -22.44 25.75 -12.76
CA SER A 374 -20.99 25.74 -13.08
C SER A 374 -20.33 27.08 -12.74
N SER A 375 -20.88 28.19 -13.24
CA SER A 375 -20.37 29.55 -12.96
C SER A 375 -20.44 29.96 -11.48
N ARG A 376 -21.35 29.38 -10.68
CA ARG A 376 -21.35 29.52 -9.21
C ARG A 376 -20.24 28.71 -8.54
N VAL A 377 -19.94 27.52 -9.05
CA VAL A 377 -18.84 26.67 -8.56
C VAL A 377 -17.48 27.31 -8.89
N GLU A 378 -17.32 27.94 -10.05
CA GLU A 378 -16.13 28.73 -10.38
C GLU A 378 -15.90 29.89 -9.41
N ALA A 379 -16.95 30.67 -9.10
CA ALA A 379 -16.88 31.73 -8.10
C ALA A 379 -16.45 31.21 -6.72
N MET A 380 -17.11 30.17 -6.21
CA MET A 380 -16.74 29.49 -4.95
C MET A 380 -15.31 28.91 -4.98
N GLY A 381 -14.82 28.49 -6.15
CA GLY A 381 -13.44 28.05 -6.34
C GLY A 381 -12.42 29.18 -6.15
N SER A 382 -12.78 30.41 -6.54
CA SER A 382 -11.95 31.60 -6.32
C SER A 382 -11.93 32.02 -4.84
N ASP A 383 -13.09 32.04 -4.16
CA ASP A 383 -13.19 32.29 -2.71
C ASP A 383 -12.39 31.27 -1.90
N LEU A 384 -12.55 29.98 -2.20
CA LEU A 384 -11.80 28.90 -1.56
C LEU A 384 -10.28 29.02 -1.79
N SER A 385 -9.85 29.62 -2.90
CA SER A 385 -8.43 29.87 -3.18
C SER A 385 -7.90 31.06 -2.37
N SER A 386 -8.71 32.11 -2.18
CA SER A 386 -8.42 33.22 -1.27
C SER A 386 -8.30 32.75 0.19
N LEU A 387 -9.28 31.97 0.67
CA LEU A 387 -9.29 31.36 2.00
C LEU A 387 -8.07 30.45 2.24
N LYS A 388 -7.67 29.63 1.26
CA LYS A 388 -6.43 28.83 1.36
C LYS A 388 -5.17 29.70 1.52
N LEU A 389 -5.11 30.84 0.83
CA LEU A 389 -4.00 31.78 0.97
C LEU A 389 -3.97 32.41 2.37
N GLN A 390 -5.13 32.84 2.88
CA GLN A 390 -5.28 33.37 4.24
C GLN A 390 -4.88 32.33 5.31
N VAL A 391 -5.35 31.09 5.19
CA VAL A 391 -4.99 29.99 6.10
C VAL A 391 -3.49 29.68 6.03
N SER A 392 -2.86 29.75 4.85
CA SER A 392 -1.41 29.58 4.71
C SER A 392 -0.63 30.70 5.41
N VAL A 393 -1.06 31.96 5.26
CA VAL A 393 -0.48 33.11 5.97
C VAL A 393 -0.63 32.95 7.49
N LEU A 394 -1.84 32.67 7.98
CA LEU A 394 -2.12 32.43 9.40
C LEU A 394 -1.32 31.25 9.97
N SER A 395 -1.17 30.16 9.22
CA SER A 395 -0.33 29.02 9.61
C SER A 395 1.16 29.42 9.71
N SER A 396 1.66 30.24 8.78
CA SER A 396 3.04 30.74 8.84
C SER A 396 3.28 31.71 10.02
N GLN A 397 2.26 32.49 10.39
CA GLN A 397 2.29 33.38 11.56
C GLN A 397 2.21 32.55 12.86
N PHE A 398 1.33 31.56 12.92
CA PHE A 398 1.23 30.61 14.04
C PHE A 398 2.54 29.84 14.25
N LEU A 399 3.20 29.39 13.18
CA LEU A 399 4.48 28.68 13.30
C LEU A 399 5.62 29.59 13.80
N LYS A 400 5.65 30.86 13.37
CA LYS A 400 6.56 31.88 13.94
C LYS A 400 6.26 32.16 15.41
N MET A 401 4.97 32.25 15.77
CA MET A 401 4.54 32.50 17.15
C MET A 401 4.81 31.30 18.07
N LYS A 402 4.63 30.06 17.58
CA LYS A 402 5.05 28.83 18.27
C LYS A 402 6.54 28.86 18.58
N LYS A 403 7.38 29.24 17.60
CA LYS A 403 8.84 29.33 17.79
C LYS A 403 9.27 30.44 18.76
N LEU A 404 8.40 31.41 19.04
CA LEU A 404 8.57 32.43 20.10
C LEU A 404 8.02 31.96 21.47
N LEU A 405 7.32 30.82 21.52
CA LEU A 405 6.72 30.21 22.71
C LEU A 405 7.41 28.91 23.14
N GLU A 406 8.48 28.48 22.45
CA GLU A 406 9.28 27.28 22.79
C GLU A 406 10.31 27.56 23.92
N VAL A 407 9.91 28.37 24.91
CA VAL A 407 10.65 28.67 26.15
C VAL A 407 9.69 28.48 27.32
N GLU A 408 10.08 27.64 28.29
CA GLU A 408 9.40 27.41 29.57
C GLU A 408 7.92 26.97 29.51
N ASN A 409 7.64 25.85 28.81
CA ASN A 409 6.52 24.99 29.20
C ASN A 409 6.91 23.50 29.10
N PRO A 410 6.97 22.73 30.22
CA PRO A 410 7.30 21.31 30.20
C PRO A 410 6.14 20.42 29.69
N CYS A 411 5.02 21.04 29.29
CA CYS A 411 3.89 20.41 28.61
C CYS A 411 3.61 21.12 27.28
N ASP A 412 3.19 20.40 26.23
CA ASP A 412 2.83 21.06 24.96
C ASP A 412 1.60 21.98 25.16
N PHE A 413 1.50 23.07 24.39
CA PHE A 413 0.51 24.16 24.55
C PHE A 413 -0.95 23.75 24.83
N LEU A 414 -1.42 22.61 24.33
CA LEU A 414 -2.80 22.12 24.52
C LEU A 414 -3.01 21.35 25.83
N TRP A 415 -1.94 20.88 26.48
CA TRP A 415 -2.00 20.13 27.73
C TRP A 415 -2.03 21.08 28.93
N LYS A 416 -2.60 20.60 30.04
CA LYS A 416 -2.61 21.30 31.33
C LYS A 416 -1.58 20.65 32.25
N SER A 417 -0.66 21.43 32.80
CA SER A 417 0.37 20.95 33.73
C SER A 417 -0.17 20.86 35.16
N PHE A 418 0.17 19.79 35.88
CA PHE A 418 -0.13 19.63 37.31
C PHE A 418 0.79 18.59 37.98
N GLU A 419 1.38 18.98 39.12
CA GLU A 419 2.24 18.13 39.99
C GLU A 419 3.22 17.20 39.23
N GLY A 420 3.89 17.72 38.19
CA GLY A 420 4.89 16.98 37.39
C GLY A 420 4.34 16.19 36.19
N TYR A 421 3.04 16.27 35.93
CA TYR A 421 2.38 15.59 34.81
C TYR A 421 1.67 16.59 33.88
N CYS A 422 1.44 16.15 32.64
CA CYS A 422 0.66 16.85 31.62
C CYS A 422 -0.65 16.09 31.36
N TYR A 423 -1.77 16.82 31.31
CA TYR A 423 -3.10 16.28 31.09
C TYR A 423 -3.74 16.84 29.81
N PHE A 424 -4.29 15.98 28.96
CA PHE A 424 -5.02 16.35 27.75
C PHE A 424 -6.49 15.93 27.86
N PHE A 425 -7.41 16.85 27.63
CA PHE A 425 -8.85 16.60 27.66
C PHE A 425 -9.34 16.42 26.22
N TYR A 426 -9.63 15.18 25.82
CA TYR A 426 -9.99 14.79 24.47
C TYR A 426 -11.50 14.87 24.27
N LYS A 427 -11.98 15.98 23.69
CA LYS A 427 -13.41 16.29 23.49
C LYS A 427 -13.99 15.72 22.19
N GLU A 428 -13.81 14.43 21.97
CA GLU A 428 -14.57 13.63 20.99
C GLU A 428 -15.03 12.37 21.71
N GLU A 429 -16.25 11.90 21.46
CA GLU A 429 -16.84 10.77 22.19
C GLU A 429 -16.27 9.44 21.66
N LEU A 430 -15.67 8.65 22.55
CA LEU A 430 -14.98 7.40 22.26
C LEU A 430 -15.43 6.29 23.21
N ASN A 431 -15.28 5.02 22.81
CA ASN A 431 -15.32 3.90 23.78
C ASN A 431 -13.99 3.83 24.55
N TRP A 432 -13.93 3.06 25.65
CA TRP A 432 -12.76 3.06 26.54
C TRP A 432 -11.48 2.55 25.84
N MET A 433 -11.61 1.58 24.92
CA MET A 433 -10.47 1.04 24.17
C MET A 433 -9.93 2.04 23.14
N ASP A 434 -10.81 2.73 22.42
CA ASP A 434 -10.43 3.80 21.49
C ASP A 434 -9.83 5.00 22.26
N ALA A 435 -10.40 5.34 23.42
CA ALA A 435 -9.89 6.37 24.32
C ALA A 435 -8.47 6.05 24.82
N LYS A 436 -8.21 4.78 25.15
CA LYS A 436 -6.88 4.26 25.48
C LYS A 436 -5.91 4.41 24.30
N GLU A 437 -6.25 3.93 23.11
CA GLU A 437 -5.37 4.06 21.93
C GLU A 437 -5.11 5.54 21.58
N MET A 438 -6.11 6.41 21.71
CA MET A 438 -5.99 7.84 21.44
C MET A 438 -5.09 8.60 22.43
N CYS A 439 -4.91 8.07 23.65
CA CYS A 439 -3.88 8.54 24.57
C CYS A 439 -2.50 7.95 24.24
N GLU A 440 -2.42 6.66 23.91
CA GLU A 440 -1.16 5.99 23.53
C GLU A 440 -0.54 6.63 22.28
N LEU A 441 -1.36 7.01 21.29
CA LEU A 441 -0.98 7.80 20.11
C LEU A 441 -0.40 9.20 20.42
N LYS A 442 -0.44 9.65 21.68
CA LYS A 442 0.14 10.92 22.16
C LYS A 442 1.31 10.72 23.14
N ASN A 443 1.83 9.49 23.27
CA ASN A 443 2.80 9.07 24.28
C ASN A 443 2.28 9.35 25.72
N ALA A 444 1.04 8.94 25.97
CA ALA A 444 0.32 9.08 27.25
C ALA A 444 -0.52 7.83 27.54
N THR A 445 -0.99 7.67 28.77
CA THR A 445 -2.05 6.70 29.11
C THR A 445 -3.38 7.44 29.32
N LEU A 446 -4.48 6.72 29.50
CA LEU A 446 -5.64 7.27 30.21
C LEU A 446 -5.23 7.68 31.64
N ALA A 447 -5.92 8.66 32.23
CA ALA A 447 -5.52 9.26 33.50
C ALA A 447 -5.63 8.28 34.68
N VAL A 448 -4.50 8.08 35.38
CA VAL A 448 -4.39 7.28 36.61
C VAL A 448 -4.40 8.23 37.82
N ILE A 449 -5.50 8.27 38.57
CA ILE A 449 -5.74 9.28 39.60
C ILE A 449 -5.29 8.78 40.97
N THR A 450 -4.07 9.13 41.38
CA THR A 450 -3.46 8.57 42.59
C THR A 450 -3.62 9.44 43.85
N SER A 451 -4.15 10.67 43.72
CA SER A 451 -4.32 11.59 44.85
C SER A 451 -5.59 12.45 44.78
N ALA A 452 -6.06 12.89 45.96
CA ALA A 452 -7.15 13.87 46.09
C ALA A 452 -6.83 15.24 45.45
N ARG A 453 -5.54 15.58 45.31
CA ARG A 453 -5.12 16.82 44.64
C ARG A 453 -5.32 16.73 43.13
N GLU A 454 -4.89 15.62 42.54
CA GLU A 454 -5.11 15.31 41.13
C GLU A 454 -6.61 15.23 40.82
N GLN A 455 -7.38 14.55 41.67
CA GLN A 455 -8.84 14.51 41.56
C GLN A 455 -9.46 15.91 41.48
N ASN A 456 -9.12 16.79 42.43
CA ASN A 456 -9.64 18.17 42.45
C ASN A 456 -9.18 18.97 41.22
N PHE A 457 -7.98 18.73 40.71
CA PHE A 457 -7.48 19.32 39.47
C PHE A 457 -8.29 18.87 38.24
N LEU A 458 -8.67 17.60 38.16
CA LEU A 458 -9.51 17.09 37.07
C LEU A 458 -10.98 17.53 37.21
N SER A 459 -11.60 17.38 38.39
CA SER A 459 -12.98 17.82 38.65
C SER A 459 -13.23 19.30 38.33
N SER A 460 -12.21 20.16 38.50
CA SER A 460 -12.29 21.59 38.15
C SER A 460 -12.09 21.90 36.66
N ARG A 461 -11.94 20.89 35.78
CA ARG A 461 -11.65 21.03 34.34
C ARG A 461 -12.54 20.18 33.42
N ILE A 462 -13.40 19.34 33.96
CA ILE A 462 -14.36 18.52 33.17
C ILE A 462 -15.58 19.32 32.67
N GLU A 463 -15.81 20.55 33.13
CA GLU A 463 -16.83 21.48 32.57
C GLU A 463 -18.29 20.96 32.57
N ASN A 464 -18.63 20.04 33.48
CA ASN A 464 -19.90 19.27 33.56
C ASN A 464 -20.07 18.17 32.51
N GLU A 465 -19.01 17.75 31.84
CA GLU A 465 -19.00 16.60 30.92
C GLU A 465 -18.49 15.33 31.62
N GLN A 466 -18.55 14.19 30.91
CA GLN A 466 -18.08 12.88 31.37
C GLN A 466 -16.78 12.47 30.66
N TYR A 467 -15.85 11.80 31.36
CA TYR A 467 -14.55 11.43 30.81
C TYR A 467 -14.03 10.07 31.30
N TRP A 468 -13.61 9.20 30.38
CA TRP A 468 -12.88 7.97 30.69
C TRP A 468 -11.57 8.22 31.44
N ILE A 469 -11.28 7.34 32.41
CA ILE A 469 -10.03 7.30 33.17
C ILE A 469 -9.40 5.89 33.07
N GLY A 470 -8.13 5.78 33.44
CA GLY A 470 -7.31 4.58 33.22
C GLY A 470 -7.53 3.47 34.25
N LEU A 471 -8.80 3.17 34.58
CA LEU A 471 -9.21 2.25 35.64
C LEU A 471 -10.31 1.32 35.12
N SER A 472 -10.12 0.01 35.28
CA SER A 472 -11.00 -1.05 34.76
C SER A 472 -10.84 -2.35 35.56
N ASP A 473 -11.90 -3.13 35.72
CA ASP A 473 -11.85 -4.52 36.24
C ASP A 473 -12.20 -5.58 35.19
N ALA A 474 -12.23 -5.23 33.90
CA ALA A 474 -12.49 -6.12 32.75
C ALA A 474 -11.63 -7.41 32.65
N ASN A 475 -10.53 -7.50 33.41
CA ASN A 475 -9.75 -8.73 33.55
C ASN A 475 -10.40 -9.73 34.52
N LYS A 476 -11.11 -9.24 35.55
CA LYS A 476 -11.84 -9.99 36.58
C LYS A 476 -12.70 -9.05 37.44
N GLU A 477 -14.01 -9.16 37.27
CA GLU A 477 -15.07 -8.54 38.09
C GLU A 477 -14.70 -8.30 39.57
N GLY A 478 -14.78 -7.05 40.00
CA GLY A 478 -14.49 -6.58 41.36
C GLY A 478 -13.00 -6.38 41.68
N GLU A 479 -12.07 -6.80 40.82
CA GLU A 479 -10.62 -6.58 40.97
C GLU A 479 -10.11 -5.48 40.02
N TRP A 480 -10.49 -4.25 40.34
CA TRP A 480 -10.09 -3.02 39.64
C TRP A 480 -8.58 -2.81 39.57
N GLU A 481 -8.08 -2.54 38.36
CA GLU A 481 -6.68 -2.32 38.02
C GLU A 481 -6.47 -0.95 37.35
N TRP A 482 -5.39 -0.25 37.70
CA TRP A 482 -4.95 0.95 36.97
C TRP A 482 -4.08 0.57 35.77
N ILE A 483 -4.28 1.27 34.65
CA ILE A 483 -3.62 1.01 33.35
C ILE A 483 -2.09 1.11 33.37
N ASP A 484 -1.49 1.78 34.36
CA ASP A 484 -0.03 1.88 34.54
C ASP A 484 0.55 0.84 35.53
N GLY A 485 -0.30 -0.03 36.10
CA GLY A 485 0.09 -1.01 37.12
C GLY A 485 0.16 -0.48 38.55
N THR A 486 -0.31 0.75 38.82
CA THR A 486 -0.48 1.26 40.18
C THR A 486 -1.43 0.36 40.99
N ASP A 487 -1.06 0.00 42.21
CA ASP A 487 -1.92 -0.80 43.10
C ASP A 487 -3.18 -0.02 43.49
N TYR A 488 -4.32 -0.42 42.93
CA TYR A 488 -5.63 0.13 43.27
C TYR A 488 -5.96 -0.02 44.76
N LYS A 489 -5.46 -1.04 45.48
CA LYS A 489 -5.84 -1.27 46.88
C LYS A 489 -5.28 -0.17 47.79
N SER A 490 -4.02 0.23 47.61
CA SER A 490 -3.41 1.38 48.29
C SER A 490 -3.65 2.75 47.66
N SER A 491 -4.12 2.83 46.40
CA SER A 491 -4.40 4.12 45.75
C SER A 491 -5.57 4.90 46.37
N PHE A 492 -5.60 6.21 46.11
CA PHE A 492 -6.78 7.06 46.27
C PHE A 492 -7.99 6.51 45.48
N LYS A 493 -9.21 6.83 45.94
CA LYS A 493 -10.50 6.39 45.39
C LYS A 493 -11.54 7.50 45.54
N PHE A 494 -12.37 7.74 44.52
CA PHE A 494 -13.41 8.78 44.55
C PHE A 494 -14.71 8.38 43.86
N TRP A 495 -15.12 7.12 44.04
CA TRP A 495 -16.42 6.61 43.60
C TRP A 495 -17.60 7.44 44.14
N LYS A 496 -18.61 7.63 43.29
CA LYS A 496 -19.93 8.16 43.68
C LYS A 496 -20.56 7.20 44.70
N LYS A 497 -21.42 7.74 45.58
CA LYS A 497 -22.10 6.93 46.60
C LYS A 497 -23.10 5.97 45.93
N GLY A 498 -22.67 4.72 45.76
CA GLY A 498 -23.41 3.67 45.07
C GLY A 498 -22.50 2.81 44.18
N GLU A 499 -21.34 3.35 43.78
CA GLU A 499 -20.45 2.75 42.78
C GLU A 499 -19.18 2.14 43.41
N PRO A 500 -18.50 1.19 42.73
CA PRO A 500 -18.98 0.49 41.54
C PRO A 500 -20.23 -0.35 41.86
N ASN A 501 -21.16 -0.41 40.91
CA ASN A 501 -22.49 -0.99 41.04
C ASN A 501 -22.74 -2.21 40.14
N ASP A 502 -21.93 -2.39 39.09
CA ASP A 502 -22.03 -3.43 38.06
C ASP A 502 -23.44 -3.52 37.43
N SER A 503 -23.94 -2.41 36.84
CA SER A 503 -25.26 -2.44 36.22
C SER A 503 -25.30 -3.38 35.02
N GLU A 504 -26.39 -4.16 34.95
CA GLU A 504 -26.62 -5.21 33.95
C GLU A 504 -25.57 -6.34 33.89
N ARG A 505 -24.56 -6.32 34.79
CA ARG A 505 -23.40 -7.23 34.85
C ARG A 505 -22.38 -7.09 33.70
N ASN A 506 -22.01 -5.85 33.39
CA ASN A 506 -21.13 -5.53 32.26
C ASN A 506 -20.48 -4.12 32.36
N GLU A 507 -20.26 -3.54 33.56
CA GLU A 507 -19.76 -2.15 33.69
C GLU A 507 -18.23 -2.00 33.91
N ASP A 508 -17.42 -2.77 33.18
CA ASP A 508 -16.01 -3.03 33.50
C ASP A 508 -15.01 -1.84 33.40
N CYS A 509 -15.47 -0.61 33.12
CA CYS A 509 -14.63 0.56 32.82
C CYS A 509 -15.06 1.83 33.58
N ALA A 510 -14.12 2.54 34.21
CA ALA A 510 -14.43 3.72 35.01
C ALA A 510 -14.38 5.05 34.24
N HIS A 511 -15.33 5.95 34.53
CA HIS A 511 -15.34 7.33 34.06
C HIS A 511 -15.64 8.35 35.17
N LEU A 512 -15.18 9.59 34.98
CA LEU A 512 -15.60 10.74 35.79
C LEU A 512 -17.01 11.16 35.39
N LEU A 513 -17.89 11.31 36.37
CA LEU A 513 -19.17 12.00 36.21
C LEU A 513 -18.99 13.52 36.16
N ARG A 514 -20.07 14.23 35.80
CA ARG A 514 -20.13 15.70 35.62
C ARG A 514 -19.63 16.53 36.82
N LYS A 515 -19.59 15.95 38.02
CA LYS A 515 -19.11 16.56 39.28
C LYS A 515 -17.74 16.02 39.73
N GLY A 516 -17.23 14.99 39.05
CA GLY A 516 -15.90 14.42 39.23
C GLY A 516 -15.83 13.12 40.02
N GLU A 517 -16.91 12.69 40.69
CA GLU A 517 -17.00 11.35 41.28
C GLU A 517 -16.93 10.27 40.19
N TRP A 518 -16.38 9.09 40.53
CA TRP A 518 -16.22 7.99 39.58
C TRP A 518 -17.51 7.15 39.51
N ASN A 519 -17.84 6.70 38.31
CA ASN A 519 -18.84 5.67 38.01
C ASN A 519 -18.15 4.57 37.20
N ASP A 520 -18.61 3.35 37.36
CA ASP A 520 -18.40 2.24 36.44
C ASP A 520 -19.38 2.36 35.26
N LEU A 521 -19.01 1.88 34.09
CA LEU A 521 -19.82 1.97 32.87
C LEU A 521 -19.37 0.93 31.84
N LEU A 522 -20.31 0.44 31.01
CA LEU A 522 -19.99 -0.45 29.89
C LEU A 522 -18.85 0.15 29.04
N CYS A 523 -17.74 -0.57 28.88
CA CYS A 523 -16.56 -0.12 28.14
C CYS A 523 -16.83 0.29 26.68
N THR A 524 -17.96 -0.14 26.11
CA THR A 524 -18.47 0.16 24.77
C THR A 524 -19.28 1.46 24.66
N SER A 525 -19.67 2.06 25.79
CA SER A 525 -20.33 3.37 25.84
C SER A 525 -19.44 4.47 25.25
N LEU A 526 -20.03 5.60 24.85
CA LEU A 526 -19.27 6.74 24.33
C LEU A 526 -19.11 7.83 25.41
N SER A 527 -17.89 8.32 25.59
CA SER A 527 -17.53 9.37 26.57
C SER A 527 -16.25 10.07 26.11
N TYR A 528 -15.94 11.26 26.63
CA TYR A 528 -14.66 11.93 26.36
C TYR A 528 -13.50 11.20 27.06
N ALA A 529 -12.24 11.60 26.84
CA ALA A 529 -11.08 10.97 27.48
C ALA A 529 -10.11 11.96 28.14
N ILE A 530 -9.52 11.61 29.29
CA ILE A 530 -8.41 12.37 29.88
C ILE A 530 -7.13 11.55 29.73
N CYS A 531 -6.17 12.07 28.97
CA CYS A 531 -4.85 11.47 28.84
C CYS A 531 -3.85 12.08 29.83
N LYS A 532 -2.97 11.26 30.42
CA LYS A 532 -1.91 11.65 31.36
C LYS A 532 -0.54 11.20 30.85
N LYS A 533 0.46 12.07 30.90
CA LYS A 533 1.89 11.73 30.70
C LYS A 533 2.76 12.50 31.69
N ALA A 534 3.97 12.01 31.96
CA ALA A 534 4.96 12.80 32.68
C ALA A 534 5.29 14.10 31.92
N ALA A 535 5.51 15.19 32.65
CA ALA A 535 6.01 16.42 32.06
C ALA A 535 7.49 16.28 31.69
N LEU A 536 7.94 17.01 30.66
CA LEU A 536 9.33 16.97 30.24
C LEU A 536 10.21 17.62 31.32
N THR A 537 11.18 16.87 31.83
CA THR A 537 12.27 17.43 32.65
C THR A 537 13.14 18.35 31.79
N PRO A 538 13.45 19.58 32.24
CA PRO A 538 14.40 20.48 31.57
C PRO A 538 15.81 19.88 31.44
#